data_AF-A0A0H5QJZ2-F1
#
_entry.id   AF-A0A0H5QJZ2-F1
#
_cell.length_a   1.000
_cell.length_b   1.000
_cell.length_c   1.000
_cell.angle_alpha   90.00
_cell.angle_beta   90.00
_cell.angle_gamma   90.00
#
_symmetry.space_group_name_H-M   'P 1'
#
loop_
_entity.id
_entity.type
_entity.pdbx_description
1 polymer ?
#
loop_
_entity_poly.entity_id
_entity_poly.type
_entity_poly.pdbx_seq_one_letter_code
_entity_poly.pdbx_strand_id
1 'polypeptide(L)'
;QRFLDRMLSYERRMTSYEGDFMENDVAPKLNEGERPLVLVTHDESCFGSNDGRSFVWINEDKREIRPKGNGRSLMVSAFLCECHGLLRLSDSQQALNPGVPQDSTVFLKPGANAEGYWRNCDLVQQLKEKAIPIFQFLH
;
A
#
# COMPACT_ATOMS: atom_id res chain seq x y z
N GLN A 1 23.22 -3.29 13.00
CA GLN A 1 23.02 -2.03 13.75
C GLN A 1 22.65 -0.80 12.90
N ARG A 2 23.31 -0.49 11.77
CA ARG A 2 23.15 0.77 11.01
C ARG A 2 21.72 1.14 10.53
N PHE A 3 20.80 0.19 10.39
CA PHE A 3 19.43 0.48 9.91
C PHE A 3 18.56 1.14 10.99
N LEU A 4 18.55 0.57 12.20
CA LEU A 4 17.72 1.07 13.30
C LEU A 4 18.13 2.48 13.71
N ASP A 5 19.44 2.73 13.81
CA ASP A 5 19.96 4.06 14.15
C ASP A 5 19.53 5.12 13.11
N ARG A 6 19.50 4.74 11.81
CA ARG A 6 19.02 5.62 10.73
C ARG A 6 17.51 5.87 10.84
N MET A 7 16.72 4.81 11.04
CA MET A 7 15.28 4.95 11.19
C MET A 7 14.93 5.85 12.37
N LEU A 8 15.56 5.66 13.54
CA LEU A 8 15.37 6.54 14.71
C LEU A 8 15.69 8.01 14.40
N SER A 9 16.75 8.28 13.63
CA SER A 9 17.08 9.65 13.21
C SER A 9 16.04 10.27 12.27
N TYR A 10 15.36 9.46 11.46
CA TYR A 10 14.29 9.93 10.56
C TYR A 10 12.98 10.10 11.32
N GLU A 11 12.65 9.17 12.21
CA GLU A 11 11.42 9.15 13.01
C GLU A 11 11.24 10.43 13.83
N ARG A 12 12.31 10.99 14.40
CA ARG A 12 12.24 12.31 15.08
C ARG A 12 11.68 13.44 14.20
N ARG A 13 11.80 13.31 12.87
CA ARG A 13 11.34 14.30 11.88
C ARG A 13 10.00 13.92 11.25
N MET A 14 9.35 12.85 11.69
CA MET A 14 8.03 12.42 11.22
C MET A 14 6.94 12.93 12.17
N THR A 15 5.73 13.09 11.65
CA THR A 15 4.55 13.34 12.50
C THR A 15 4.27 12.10 13.34
N SER A 16 3.98 12.30 14.63
CA SER A 16 3.46 11.25 15.50
C SER A 16 1.98 11.46 15.76
N TYR A 17 1.26 10.41 16.11
CA TYR A 17 -0.18 10.44 16.35
C TYR A 17 -0.48 10.04 17.80
N GLU A 18 -1.38 10.77 18.46
CA GLU A 18 -1.78 10.56 19.85
C GLU A 18 -3.31 10.46 20.00
N GLY A 19 -3.77 9.85 21.10
CA GLY A 19 -5.19 9.59 21.37
C GLY A 19 -5.55 8.12 21.26
N ASP A 20 -6.74 7.74 21.74
CA ASP A 20 -7.21 6.35 21.72
C ASP A 20 -7.41 5.83 20.29
N PHE A 21 -7.64 6.74 19.34
CA PHE A 21 -7.84 6.45 17.92
C PHE A 21 -6.79 7.10 17.03
N MET A 22 -5.67 7.57 17.60
CA MET A 22 -4.60 8.27 16.87
C MET A 22 -5.09 9.52 16.13
N GLU A 23 -6.09 10.20 16.70
CA GLU A 23 -6.80 11.31 16.06
C GLU A 23 -6.08 12.67 16.16
N ASN A 24 -5.03 12.77 16.98
CA ASN A 24 -4.30 14.01 17.20
C ASN A 24 -2.91 13.96 16.54
N ASP A 25 -2.70 14.81 15.54
CA ASP A 25 -1.42 14.96 14.85
C ASP A 25 -0.46 15.81 15.69
N VAL A 26 0.71 15.25 16.01
CA VAL A 26 1.77 15.94 16.74
C VAL A 26 2.95 16.17 15.80
N ALA A 27 3.15 17.45 15.44
CA ALA A 27 4.22 17.86 14.55
C ALA A 27 5.61 17.61 15.17
N PRO A 28 6.60 17.16 14.38
CA PRO A 28 7.95 16.90 14.88
C PRO A 28 8.67 18.18 15.32
N LYS A 29 9.51 18.06 16.34
CA LYS A 29 10.44 19.13 16.73
C LYS A 29 11.66 19.11 15.81
N LEU A 30 11.68 20.05 14.86
CA LEU A 30 12.74 20.19 13.86
C LEU A 30 13.84 21.13 14.35
N ASN A 31 15.10 20.78 14.06
CA ASN A 31 16.23 21.69 14.23
C ASN A 31 16.32 22.66 13.04
N GLU A 32 17.15 23.70 13.17
CA GLU A 32 17.37 24.67 12.10
C GLU A 32 17.88 23.98 10.82
N GLY A 33 17.18 24.23 9.70
CA GLY A 33 17.48 23.62 8.40
C GLY A 33 16.85 22.24 8.15
N GLU A 34 16.17 21.63 9.13
CA GLU A 34 15.48 20.36 8.94
C GLU A 34 14.09 20.53 8.31
N ARG A 35 13.66 19.50 7.57
CA ARG A 35 12.32 19.41 7.00
C ARG A 35 11.54 18.25 7.62
N PRO A 36 10.22 18.31 7.73
CA PRO A 36 9.44 17.14 8.08
C PRO A 36 9.68 16.02 7.06
N LEU A 37 9.62 14.77 7.52
CA LEU A 37 9.72 13.57 6.70
C LEU A 37 8.39 12.85 6.74
N VAL A 38 7.99 12.28 5.61
CA VAL A 38 6.84 11.39 5.51
C VAL A 38 7.36 10.00 5.20
N LEU A 39 7.02 9.02 6.04
CA LEU A 39 7.28 7.63 5.74
C LEU A 39 6.29 7.15 4.68
N VAL A 40 6.84 6.68 3.56
CA VAL A 40 6.05 6.01 2.53
C VAL A 40 6.49 4.55 2.49
N THR A 41 5.55 3.65 2.74
CA THR A 41 5.78 2.20 2.71
C THR A 41 5.18 1.61 1.44
N HIS A 42 5.78 0.51 0.98
CA HIS A 42 5.33 -0.24 -0.17
C HIS A 42 5.33 -1.72 0.18
N ASP A 43 4.31 -2.44 -0.29
CA ASP A 43 4.25 -3.89 -0.19
C ASP A 43 3.44 -4.49 -1.36
N GLU A 44 3.64 -5.78 -1.58
CA GLU A 44 2.98 -6.59 -2.59
C GLU A 44 2.27 -7.77 -1.92
N SER A 45 1.00 -7.99 -2.28
CA SER A 45 0.24 -9.12 -1.78
C SER A 45 -0.50 -9.85 -2.90
N CYS A 46 -0.71 -11.15 -2.73
CA CYS A 46 -1.35 -12.00 -3.73
C CYS A 46 -2.61 -12.63 -3.14
N PHE A 47 -3.73 -12.45 -3.84
CA PHE A 47 -5.04 -12.93 -3.44
C PHE A 47 -5.55 -13.98 -4.43
N GLY A 48 -5.79 -15.19 -3.96
CA GLY A 48 -6.41 -16.27 -4.69
C GLY A 48 -7.93 -16.12 -4.81
N SER A 49 -8.52 -16.55 -5.92
CA SER A 49 -9.98 -16.59 -6.11
C SER A 49 -10.67 -17.49 -5.08
N ASN A 50 -9.94 -18.50 -4.58
CA ASN A 50 -10.42 -19.44 -3.59
C ASN A 50 -9.89 -19.12 -2.18
N ASP A 51 -9.31 -17.92 -1.97
CA ASP A 51 -8.98 -17.40 -0.64
C ASP A 51 -10.29 -17.00 0.06
N GLY A 52 -11.06 -18.01 0.44
CA GLY A 52 -12.30 -17.89 1.19
C GLY A 52 -12.12 -18.32 2.65
N ARG A 53 -13.21 -18.21 3.43
CA ARG A 53 -13.23 -18.69 4.82
C ARG A 53 -12.83 -20.16 4.86
N SER A 54 -11.86 -20.51 5.70
CA SER A 54 -11.41 -21.90 5.91
C SER A 54 -12.46 -22.80 6.58
N PHE A 55 -13.49 -22.21 7.20
CA PHE A 55 -14.55 -22.92 7.90
C PHE A 55 -15.93 -22.60 7.33
N VAL A 56 -16.78 -23.63 7.25
CA VAL A 56 -18.20 -23.53 6.86
C VAL A 56 -19.00 -24.40 7.81
N TRP A 57 -20.18 -23.92 8.21
CA TRP A 57 -21.17 -24.72 8.92
C TRP A 57 -22.05 -25.41 7.90
N ILE A 58 -22.01 -26.75 7.88
CA ILE A 58 -22.74 -27.59 6.93
C ILE A 58 -23.50 -28.64 7.74
N ASN A 59 -24.75 -28.92 7.38
CA ASN A 59 -25.54 -30.00 7.98
C ASN A 59 -24.88 -31.36 7.72
N GLU A 60 -25.04 -32.32 8.63
CA GLU A 60 -24.38 -33.64 8.58
C GLU A 60 -24.61 -34.39 7.24
N ASP A 61 -25.76 -34.19 6.61
CA ASP A 61 -26.12 -34.85 5.35
C ASP A 61 -25.51 -34.20 4.09
N LYS A 62 -24.81 -33.07 4.23
CA LYS A 62 -24.22 -32.34 3.11
C LYS A 62 -22.71 -32.36 3.18
N ARG A 63 -22.08 -32.52 2.01
CA ARG A 63 -20.63 -32.35 1.83
C ARG A 63 -20.41 -31.28 0.77
N GLU A 64 -19.79 -30.17 1.16
CA GLU A 64 -19.34 -29.16 0.22
C GLU A 64 -17.96 -29.56 -0.31
N ILE A 65 -17.85 -29.82 -1.61
CA ILE A 65 -16.56 -30.05 -2.26
C ILE A 65 -16.01 -28.71 -2.70
N ARG A 66 -14.89 -28.30 -2.09
CA ARG A 66 -14.18 -27.08 -2.48
C ARG A 66 -13.08 -27.39 -3.50
N PRO A 67 -12.81 -26.49 -4.44
CA PRO A 67 -11.63 -26.60 -5.30
C PRO A 67 -10.35 -26.71 -4.44
N LYS A 68 -9.47 -27.64 -4.78
CA LYS A 68 -8.28 -27.98 -3.98
C LYS A 68 -7.13 -26.95 -4.06
N GLY A 69 -7.21 -25.96 -4.96
CA GLY A 69 -6.16 -24.94 -5.12
C GLY A 69 -6.71 -23.52 -5.00
N ASN A 70 -5.82 -22.52 -5.00
CA ASN A 70 -6.17 -21.10 -4.80
C ASN A 70 -6.94 -20.48 -5.98
N GLY A 71 -7.15 -21.22 -7.06
CA GLY A 71 -7.79 -20.72 -8.27
C GLY A 71 -6.89 -19.70 -8.98
N ARG A 72 -7.50 -18.75 -9.70
CA ARG A 72 -6.74 -17.63 -10.28
C ARG A 72 -6.32 -16.69 -9.18
N SER A 73 -5.10 -16.19 -9.24
CA SER A 73 -4.61 -15.21 -8.26
C SER A 73 -4.58 -13.81 -8.86
N LEU A 74 -4.65 -12.81 -8.00
CA LEU A 74 -4.51 -11.38 -8.29
C LEU A 74 -3.45 -10.84 -7.36
N MET A 75 -2.34 -10.38 -7.93
CA MET A 75 -1.32 -9.65 -7.20
C MET A 75 -1.66 -8.17 -7.19
N VAL A 76 -1.50 -7.56 -6.02
CA VAL A 76 -1.77 -6.14 -5.77
C VAL A 76 -0.50 -5.54 -5.18
N SER A 77 -0.06 -4.44 -5.77
CA SER A 77 1.06 -3.63 -5.29
C SER A 77 0.55 -2.24 -4.95
N ALA A 78 0.87 -1.69 -3.78
CA ALA A 78 0.40 -0.38 -3.37
C ALA A 78 1.42 0.37 -2.48
N PHE A 79 1.33 1.70 -2.51
CA PHE A 79 2.09 2.57 -1.61
C PHE A 79 1.15 3.19 -0.57
N LEU A 80 1.63 3.31 0.67
CA LEU A 80 0.90 3.90 1.77
C LEU A 80 1.76 4.98 2.45
N CYS A 81 1.11 6.02 2.96
CA CYS A 81 1.68 6.91 3.96
C CYS A 81 0.68 7.10 5.10
N GLU A 82 1.18 7.38 6.31
CA GLU A 82 0.35 7.37 7.52
C GLU A 82 -0.79 8.40 7.48
N CYS A 83 -0.53 9.58 6.92
CA CYS A 83 -1.48 10.69 6.87
C CYS A 83 -2.59 10.54 5.80
N HIS A 84 -2.38 9.75 4.75
CA HIS A 84 -3.36 9.60 3.65
C HIS A 84 -3.81 8.15 3.44
N GLY A 85 -3.22 7.19 4.16
CA GLY A 85 -3.43 5.77 3.90
C GLY A 85 -2.83 5.39 2.55
N LEU A 86 -3.63 4.76 1.68
CA LEU A 86 -3.23 4.49 0.30
C LEU A 86 -2.92 5.80 -0.43
N LEU A 87 -1.76 5.87 -1.10
CA LEU A 87 -1.44 7.00 -1.97
C LEU A 87 -2.42 7.06 -3.14
N ARG A 88 -3.43 7.91 -2.98
CA ARG A 88 -4.56 8.07 -3.89
C ARG A 88 -5.16 9.47 -3.76
N LEU A 89 -5.55 10.05 -4.88
CA LEU A 89 -6.35 11.27 -4.96
C LEU A 89 -7.83 10.95 -4.77
N SER A 90 -8.55 11.85 -4.10
CA SER A 90 -10.01 11.85 -4.11
C SER A 90 -10.54 12.13 -5.51
N ASP A 91 -11.80 11.77 -5.77
CA ASP A 91 -12.42 12.02 -7.08
C ASP A 91 -12.45 13.51 -7.44
N SER A 92 -12.59 14.40 -6.44
CA SER A 92 -12.52 15.85 -6.65
C SER A 92 -11.11 16.35 -6.97
N GLN A 93 -10.08 15.85 -6.28
CA GLN A 93 -8.68 16.16 -6.58
C GLN A 93 -8.29 15.69 -7.99
N GLN A 94 -8.74 14.48 -8.37
CA GLN A 94 -8.47 13.91 -9.69
C GLN A 94 -9.14 14.71 -10.81
N ALA A 95 -10.38 15.16 -10.61
CA ALA A 95 -11.11 15.97 -11.60
C ALA A 95 -10.40 17.30 -11.91
N LEU A 96 -9.75 17.89 -10.89
CA LEU A 96 -8.97 19.13 -11.05
C LEU A 96 -7.56 18.88 -11.61
N ASN A 97 -7.04 17.65 -11.48
CA ASN A 97 -5.66 17.31 -11.83
C ASN A 97 -5.59 16.01 -12.67
N PRO A 98 -6.16 16.01 -13.89
CA PRO A 98 -6.22 14.79 -14.72
C PRO A 98 -4.86 14.26 -15.15
N GLY A 99 -3.79 15.07 -15.04
CA GLY A 99 -2.41 14.67 -15.34
C GLY A 99 -1.71 13.92 -14.20
N VAL A 100 -2.28 13.92 -12.98
CA VAL A 100 -1.78 13.12 -11.86
C VAL A 100 -2.52 11.78 -11.86
N PRO A 101 -1.85 10.64 -11.67
CA PRO A 101 -2.51 9.36 -11.52
C PRO A 101 -3.45 9.36 -10.30
N GLN A 102 -4.63 8.75 -10.44
CA GLN A 102 -5.58 8.73 -9.34
C GLN A 102 -5.10 7.89 -8.16
N ASP A 103 -4.53 6.71 -8.42
CA ASP A 103 -4.02 5.82 -7.38
C ASP A 103 -2.64 5.25 -7.72
N SER A 104 -1.89 4.93 -6.66
CA SER A 104 -0.62 4.23 -6.78
C SER A 104 -0.77 2.73 -7.02
N THR A 105 -1.96 2.16 -6.81
CA THR A 105 -2.21 0.72 -6.84
C THR A 105 -2.01 0.15 -8.25
N VAL A 106 -1.37 -1.02 -8.33
CA VAL A 106 -1.22 -1.77 -9.58
C VAL A 106 -1.64 -3.22 -9.35
N PHE A 107 -2.32 -3.78 -10.35
CA PHE A 107 -2.79 -5.14 -10.37
C PHE A 107 -2.02 -5.94 -11.40
N LEU A 108 -1.68 -7.19 -11.07
CA LEU A 108 -1.04 -8.13 -11.98
C LEU A 108 -1.65 -9.53 -11.77
N LYS A 109 -1.85 -10.28 -12.84
CA LYS A 109 -2.30 -11.68 -12.79
C LYS A 109 -1.08 -12.60 -12.82
N PRO A 110 -0.66 -13.14 -11.66
CA PRO A 110 0.56 -13.91 -11.62
C PRO A 110 0.41 -15.26 -12.34
N GLY A 111 1.49 -15.69 -13.00
CA GLY A 111 1.59 -17.00 -13.63
C GLY A 111 2.46 -16.98 -14.90
N ALA A 112 3.16 -18.10 -15.15
CA ALA A 112 4.03 -18.25 -16.33
C ALA A 112 3.26 -18.13 -17.66
N ASN A 113 1.99 -18.52 -17.68
CA ASN A 113 1.08 -18.40 -18.83
C ASN A 113 0.16 -17.16 -18.72
N ALA A 114 0.52 -16.19 -17.88
CA ALA A 114 -0.22 -14.96 -17.64
C ALA A 114 0.74 -13.75 -17.73
N GLU A 115 0.71 -12.84 -16.76
CA GLU A 115 1.52 -11.60 -16.79
C GLU A 115 2.87 -11.76 -16.07
N GLY A 116 3.26 -12.99 -15.71
CA GLY A 116 4.50 -13.27 -15.00
C GLY A 116 4.36 -13.11 -13.48
N TYR A 117 5.37 -12.54 -12.83
CA TYR A 117 5.35 -12.20 -11.40
C TYR A 117 5.90 -10.79 -11.26
N TRP A 118 5.58 -10.10 -10.16
CA TRP A 118 6.10 -8.76 -9.94
C TRP A 118 7.62 -8.76 -9.77
N ARG A 119 8.28 -7.82 -10.45
CA ARG A 119 9.74 -7.68 -10.47
C ARG A 119 10.13 -6.27 -10.06
N ASN A 120 11.42 -6.10 -9.78
CA ASN A 120 11.98 -4.80 -9.44
C ASN A 120 11.73 -3.71 -10.51
N CYS A 121 11.71 -4.07 -11.80
CA CYS A 121 11.38 -3.10 -12.86
C CYS A 121 9.95 -2.57 -12.73
N ASP A 122 9.01 -3.42 -12.33
CA ASP A 122 7.61 -3.07 -12.15
C ASP A 122 7.45 -2.14 -10.93
N LEU A 123 8.19 -2.39 -9.84
CA LEU A 123 8.31 -1.48 -8.70
C LEU A 123 8.87 -0.11 -9.10
N VAL A 124 9.99 -0.07 -9.82
CA VAL A 124 10.61 1.20 -10.25
C VAL A 124 9.68 1.99 -11.16
N GLN A 125 8.95 1.30 -12.04
CA GLN A 125 7.96 1.91 -12.90
C GLN A 125 6.79 2.49 -12.08
N GLN A 126 6.17 1.70 -11.22
CA GLN A 126 5.08 2.15 -10.33
C GLN A 126 5.50 3.33 -9.45
N LEU A 127 6.72 3.29 -8.90
CA LEU A 127 7.27 4.37 -8.08
C LEU A 127 7.35 5.68 -8.87
N LYS A 128 7.91 5.65 -10.09
CA LYS A 128 8.12 6.84 -10.92
C LYS A 128 6.84 7.36 -11.56
N GLU A 129 6.01 6.46 -12.07
CA GLU A 129 4.84 6.83 -12.87
C GLU A 129 3.62 7.13 -11.99
N LYS A 130 3.54 6.53 -10.79
CA LYS A 130 2.39 6.69 -9.90
C LYS A 130 2.74 7.31 -8.55
N ALA A 131 3.58 6.65 -7.76
CA ALA A 131 3.74 7.03 -6.35
C ALA A 131 4.37 8.43 -6.17
N ILE A 132 5.44 8.76 -6.91
CA ILE A 132 6.10 10.08 -6.82
C ILE A 132 5.15 11.21 -7.25
N PRO A 133 4.48 11.16 -8.42
CA PRO A 133 3.52 12.20 -8.81
C PRO A 133 2.39 12.41 -7.79
N ILE A 134 1.82 11.32 -7.27
CA ILE A 134 0.76 11.40 -6.25
C ILE A 134 1.31 12.02 -4.96
N PHE A 135 2.48 11.59 -4.51
CA PHE A 135 3.11 12.11 -3.29
C PHE A 135 3.37 13.61 -3.41
N GLN A 136 3.92 14.07 -4.53
CA GLN A 136 4.17 15.50 -4.80
C GLN A 136 2.89 16.35 -4.87
N PHE A 137 1.75 15.73 -5.18
CA PHE A 137 0.47 16.42 -5.19
C PHE A 137 -0.13 16.52 -3.78
N LEU A 138 0.02 15.47 -2.96
CA LEU A 138 -0.54 15.39 -1.61
C LEU A 138 0.31 16.12 -0.55
N HIS A 139 1.60 16.35 -0.82
CA HIS A 139 2.58 16.92 0.11
C HIS A 139 3.41 18.03 -0.52
#